data_AF-A0A316RCH3-F1
#
_entry.id   AF-A0A316RCH3-F1
#
_cell.length_a   1.000
_cell.length_b   1.000
_cell.length_c   1.000
_cell.angle_alpha   90.00
_cell.angle_beta   90.00
_cell.angle_gamma   90.00
#
_symmetry.space_group_name_H-M   'P 1'
#
loop_
_entity.id
_entity.type
_entity.pdbx_description
1 polymer ?
#
loop_
_entity_poly.entity_id
_entity_poly.type
_entity_poly.pdbx_seq_one_letter_code
_entity_poly.pdbx_strand_id
1 'polypeptide(L)'
;MNEYAFKVIDAINRAGIDNSQWGLVKDIDDTIAYFGTKEKEVLNGQWAYVYVEKDDMMSLQLEKIEPTKVLHVEDCELFLYRLDL
;
A
#
# COMPACT_ATOMS: atom_id res chain seq x y z
N MET A 1 -12.55 -13.16 3.61
CA MET A 1 -11.28 -12.59 3.10
C MET A 1 -10.92 -13.36 1.84
N ASN A 2 -10.68 -12.69 0.71
CA ASN A 2 -10.27 -13.38 -0.52
C ASN A 2 -8.82 -13.88 -0.38
N GLU A 3 -8.43 -14.83 -1.24
CA GLU A 3 -7.09 -15.43 -1.20
C GLU A 3 -6.00 -14.39 -1.50
N TYR A 4 -6.31 -13.39 -2.34
CA TYR A 4 -5.41 -12.29 -2.67
C TYR A 4 -5.08 -11.42 -1.46
N ALA A 5 -6.09 -10.95 -0.71
CA ALA A 5 -5.88 -10.13 0.48
C ALA A 5 -5.09 -10.89 1.54
N PHE A 6 -5.34 -12.19 1.70
CA PHE A 6 -4.52 -13.02 2.59
C PHE A 6 -3.06 -13.03 2.15
N LYS A 7 -2.78 -13.25 0.85
CA LYS A 7 -1.40 -13.25 0.31
C LYS A 7 -0.70 -11.91 0.49
N VAL A 8 -1.39 -10.79 0.25
CA VAL A 8 -0.84 -9.44 0.46
C VAL A 8 -0.46 -9.24 1.92
N ILE A 9 -1.38 -9.53 2.85
CA ILE A 9 -1.16 -9.33 4.29
C ILE A 9 -0.07 -10.29 4.81
N ASP A 10 -0.05 -11.55 4.38
CA ASP A 10 1.00 -12.51 4.75
C ASP A 10 2.38 -12.06 4.24
N ALA A 11 2.47 -11.54 3.00
CA ALA A 11 3.71 -11.01 2.46
C ALA A 11 4.23 -9.79 3.25
N ILE A 12 3.36 -8.84 3.57
CA ILE A 12 3.71 -7.66 4.38
C ILE A 12 4.22 -8.08 5.76
N ASN A 13 3.52 -9.00 6.42
CA ASN A 13 3.93 -9.49 7.75
C ASN A 13 5.28 -10.23 7.70
N ARG A 14 5.53 -11.02 6.65
CA ARG A 14 6.82 -11.73 6.49
C ARG A 14 7.98 -10.81 6.15
N ALA A 15 7.70 -9.70 5.46
CA ALA A 15 8.69 -8.66 5.25
C ALA A 15 9.12 -7.99 6.56
N GLY A 16 8.33 -8.12 7.63
CA GLY A 16 8.66 -7.55 8.94
C GLY A 16 8.48 -6.05 8.98
N ILE A 17 7.61 -5.51 8.12
CA ILE A 17 7.29 -4.08 8.03
C ILE A 17 6.58 -3.64 9.30
N ASP A 18 7.01 -2.52 9.87
CA ASP A 18 6.38 -1.98 11.08
C ASP A 18 5.04 -1.28 10.78
N ASN A 19 4.22 -1.09 11.81
CA ASN A 19 2.91 -0.44 11.67
C ASN A 19 2.99 1.07 11.31
N SER A 20 4.18 1.66 11.27
CA SER A 20 4.36 3.03 10.79
C SER A 20 4.50 3.09 9.26
N GLN A 21 4.91 1.99 8.63
CA GLN A 21 5.16 1.89 7.20
C GLN A 21 4.00 1.27 6.41
N TRP A 22 3.00 0.66 7.04
CA TRP A 22 1.83 0.11 6.32
C TRP A 22 0.55 0.16 7.13
N GLY A 23 -0.59 -0.02 6.45
CA GLY A 23 -1.87 -0.16 7.12
C GLY A 23 -3.00 -0.55 6.17
N LEU A 24 -4.19 -0.60 6.75
CA LEU A 24 -5.43 -0.90 6.04
C LEU A 24 -6.36 0.30 6.08
N VAL A 25 -7.01 0.58 4.95
CA VAL A 25 -8.00 1.64 4.86
C VAL A 25 -9.16 1.23 3.98
N LYS A 26 -10.29 1.92 4.16
CA LYS A 26 -11.48 1.72 3.37
C LYS A 26 -12.05 3.07 2.95
N ASP A 27 -12.41 3.18 1.68
CA ASP A 27 -13.11 4.32 1.09
C ASP A 27 -12.44 5.69 1.42
N ILE A 28 -11.44 6.07 0.62
CA ILE A 28 -10.78 7.39 0.70
C ILE A 28 -11.25 8.28 -0.45
N ASP A 29 -11.79 9.45 -0.13
CA ASP A 29 -12.22 10.45 -1.13
C ASP A 29 -11.09 11.41 -1.55
N ASP A 30 -10.03 11.51 -0.74
CA ASP A 30 -8.92 12.43 -0.98
C ASP A 30 -7.60 11.88 -0.45
N THR A 31 -6.81 11.28 -1.34
CA THR A 31 -5.49 10.74 -1.00
C THR A 31 -4.48 11.81 -0.60
N ILE A 32 -4.65 13.08 -1.02
CA ILE A 32 -3.76 14.16 -0.58
C ILE A 32 -4.01 14.41 0.92
N ALA A 33 -5.27 14.54 1.31
CA ALA A 33 -5.62 14.82 2.71
C ALA A 33 -5.26 13.65 3.65
N TYR A 34 -5.39 12.41 3.16
CA TYR A 34 -5.16 11.22 3.99
C TYR A 34 -3.68 10.81 4.04
N PHE A 35 -3.01 10.73 2.88
CA PHE A 35 -1.65 10.21 2.76
C PHE A 35 -0.59 11.27 2.49
N GLY A 36 -0.98 12.49 2.09
CA GLY A 36 -0.03 13.50 1.60
C GLY A 36 0.45 13.25 0.17
N THR A 37 -0.32 12.54 -0.65
CA THR A 37 0.07 12.28 -2.04
C THR A 37 0.18 13.55 -2.87
N LYS A 38 1.03 13.54 -3.90
CA LYS A 38 1.17 14.65 -4.85
C LYS A 38 -0.09 14.86 -5.71
N GLU A 39 -0.80 13.78 -5.99
CA GLU A 39 -2.00 13.76 -6.82
C GLU A 39 -3.22 13.37 -5.97
N LYS A 40 -4.36 13.98 -6.28
CA LYS A 40 -5.63 13.64 -5.64
C LYS A 40 -6.29 12.49 -6.38
N GLU A 41 -6.59 11.44 -5.64
CA GLU A 41 -7.39 10.32 -6.10
C GLU A 41 -8.46 9.91 -5.10
N VAL A 42 -9.46 9.19 -5.62
CA VAL A 42 -10.50 8.52 -4.84
C VAL A 42 -10.21 7.02 -4.86
N LEU A 43 -10.07 6.41 -3.68
CA LEU A 43 -9.86 4.99 -3.48
C LEU A 43 -11.10 4.36 -2.84
N ASN A 44 -12.02 3.89 -3.68
CA ASN A 44 -13.20 3.14 -3.22
C ASN A 44 -12.84 1.68 -2.94
N GLY A 45 -13.46 1.09 -1.92
CA GLY A 45 -13.23 -0.29 -1.51
C GLY A 45 -12.22 -0.45 -0.38
N GLN A 46 -11.72 -1.66 -0.19
CA GLN A 46 -10.77 -2.02 0.87
C GLN A 46 -9.34 -2.08 0.32
N TRP A 47 -8.41 -1.41 0.99
CA TRP A 47 -7.03 -1.26 0.52
C TRP A 47 -6.02 -1.56 1.63
N ALA A 48 -4.90 -2.19 1.26
CA ALA A 48 -3.66 -2.10 2.03
C ALA A 48 -2.75 -1.06 1.38
N TYR A 49 -2.12 -0.23 2.20
CA TYR A 49 -1.12 0.73 1.76
C TYR A 49 0.23 0.40 2.41
N VAL A 50 1.32 0.60 1.67
CA VAL A 50 2.70 0.45 2.15
C VAL A 50 3.52 1.63 1.65
N TYR A 51 4.21 2.32 2.56
CA TYR A 51 5.22 3.32 2.22
C TYR A 51 6.54 2.64 1.91
N VAL A 52 7.10 2.94 0.73
CA VAL A 52 8.34 2.35 0.23
C VAL A 52 9.33 3.47 -0.08
N GLU A 53 10.47 3.44 0.59
CA GLU A 53 11.59 4.34 0.29
C GLU A 53 12.38 3.83 -0.92
N LYS A 54 12.91 4.76 -1.74
CA LYS A 54 13.90 4.40 -2.78
C LYS A 54 15.12 3.81 -2.08
N ASP A 55 15.47 2.57 -2.43
CA ASP A 55 16.57 1.75 -1.88
C ASP A 55 16.21 0.85 -0.68
N ASP A 56 14.94 0.78 -0.27
CA ASP A 56 14.59 -0.14 0.81
C ASP A 56 14.59 -1.60 0.33
N MET A 57 15.37 -2.45 1.00
CA MET A 57 15.40 -3.92 0.81
C MET A 57 14.01 -4.56 0.98
N MET A 58 13.08 -3.84 1.62
CA MET A 58 11.67 -4.22 1.76
C MET A 58 10.91 -4.29 0.43
N SER A 59 11.29 -3.48 -0.57
CA SER A 59 10.73 -3.55 -1.93
C SER A 59 10.92 -4.95 -2.55
N LEU A 60 12.09 -5.57 -2.35
CA LEU A 60 12.45 -6.89 -2.90
C LEU A 60 11.61 -8.05 -2.37
N GLN A 61 11.02 -7.94 -1.17
CA GLN A 61 10.14 -8.99 -0.63
C GLN A 61 8.70 -8.86 -1.12
N LEU A 62 8.25 -7.62 -1.36
CA LEU A 62 6.92 -7.32 -1.91
C LEU A 62 6.87 -7.45 -3.45
N GLU A 63 8.00 -7.46 -4.15
CA GLU A 63 8.12 -7.63 -5.61
C GLU A 63 7.35 -8.84 -6.20
N LYS A 64 7.00 -9.83 -5.37
CA LYS A 64 6.20 -10.99 -5.81
C LYS A 64 4.72 -10.69 -6.00
N ILE A 65 4.23 -9.56 -5.48
CA ILE A 65 2.85 -9.12 -5.60
C ILE A 65 2.85 -7.71 -6.18
N GLU A 66 2.36 -7.59 -7.41
CA GLU A 66 2.23 -6.31 -8.07
C GLU A 66 1.19 -5.42 -7.34
N PRO A 67 1.52 -4.18 -6.99
CA PRO A 67 0.57 -3.25 -6.41
C PRO A 67 -0.52 -2.90 -7.43
N THR A 68 -1.76 -2.76 -6.96
CA THR A 68 -2.88 -2.33 -7.80
C THR A 68 -2.68 -0.89 -8.29
N LYS A 69 -2.05 -0.06 -7.46
CA LYS A 69 -1.68 1.31 -7.81
C LYS A 69 -0.43 1.75 -7.05
N VAL A 70 0.33 2.65 -7.64
CA VAL A 70 1.45 3.34 -6.98
C VAL A 70 1.17 4.84 -7.03
N LEU A 71 1.20 5.48 -5.86
CA LEU A 71 1.14 6.95 -5.74
C LEU A 71 2.46 7.47 -5.17
N HIS A 72 2.70 8.78 -5.31
CA HIS A 72 3.90 9.42 -4.78
C HIS A 72 3.55 10.29 -3.57
N VAL A 73 4.25 10.08 -2.46
CA VAL A 73 4.14 10.87 -1.23
C VAL A 73 5.52 11.43 -0.92
N GLU A 74 5.69 12.74 -1.00
CA GLU A 74 6.98 13.42 -0.80
C GLU A 74 8.12 12.75 -1.61
N ASP A 75 9.06 12.09 -0.94
CA ASP A 75 10.21 11.37 -1.49
C ASP A 75 10.06 9.83 -1.48
N CYS A 76 8.88 9.34 -1.10
CA CYS A 76 8.52 7.91 -1.03
C CYS A 76 7.47 7.52 -2.08
N GLU A 77 7.41 6.23 -2.38
CA GLU A 77 6.33 5.62 -3.14
C GLU A 77 5.31 4.99 -2.17
N LEU A 78 4.02 5.13 -2.49
CA LEU A 78 2.91 4.55 -1.76
C LEU A 78 2.33 3.42 -2.60
N PHE A 79 2.59 2.18 -2.22
CA PHE A 79 2.05 1.00 -2.87
C PHE A 79 0.66 0.70 -2.32
N LEU A 80 -0.31 0.58 -3.21
CA LEU A 80 -1.71 0.36 -2.88
C LEU A 80 -2.18 -0.97 -3.45
N TYR A 81 -2.68 -1.84 -2.58
CA TYR A 81 -3.22 -3.17 -2.93
C TYR A 81 -4.71 -3.20 -2.65
N ARG A 82 -5.53 -3.42 -3.67
CA ARG A 82 -6.98 -3.51 -3.50
C ARG A 82 -7.37 -4.91 -3.06
N LEU A 83 -7.91 -5.00 -1.84
CA LEU A 83 -8.14 -6.25 -1.14
C LEU A 83 -9.52 -6.87 -1.41
N ASP A 84 -10.46 -6.10 -1.97
CA ASP A 84 -11.84 -6.53 -2.18
C ASP A 84 -12.18 -6.87 -3.65
N LEU A 85 -11.15 -7.07 -4.48
CA LEU A 85 -11.29 -7.59 -5.84
C LEU A 85 -11.71 -9.08 -5.87
#